data_AF-A0A563BDY1-F1
#
_entry.id   AF-A0A563BDY1-F1
#
_cell.length_a   1.000
_cell.length_b   1.000
_cell.length_c   1.000
_cell.angle_alpha   90.00
_cell.angle_beta   90.00
_cell.angle_gamma   90.00
#
_symmetry.space_group_name_H-M   'P 1'
#
loop_
_entity.id
_entity.type
_entity.pdbx_description
1 polymer ?
#
loop_
_entity_poly.entity_id
_entity_poly.type
_entity_poly.pdbx_seq_one_letter_code
_entity_poly.pdbx_strand_id
1 'polypeptide(L)' 'MNRIPNLYRYRIVGLATHSETRAELVIYESLYSKDRAGNYKLYARPVEFFLSPVDRQKYPNVKQRYRFEKIDS' A
#
# COMPACT_ATOMS: atom_id res chain seq x y z
N MET A 1 15.44 16.92 -14.83
CA MET A 1 15.08 15.55 -14.43
C MET A 1 14.14 15.63 -13.22
N ASN A 2 12.85 15.88 -13.46
CA ASN A 2 11.88 16.08 -12.38
C ASN A 2 11.53 14.73 -11.77
N ARG A 3 12.07 14.41 -10.59
CA ARG A 3 11.54 13.28 -9.80
C ARG A 3 10.10 13.63 -9.43
N ILE A 4 9.14 12.95 -10.06
CA ILE A 4 7.75 12.98 -9.61
C ILE A 4 7.79 12.56 -8.14
N PRO A 5 7.30 13.39 -7.20
CA PRO A 5 7.29 13.02 -5.80
C PRO A 5 6.56 11.67 -5.66
N ASN A 6 7.01 10.81 -4.75
CA ASN A 6 6.44 9.47 -4.51
C ASN A 6 5.00 9.51 -3.92
N LEU A 7 4.19 10.52 -4.28
CA LEU A 7 2.98 10.99 -3.64
C LEU A 7 1.92 9.93 -3.35
N TYR A 8 1.99 8.76 -3.99
CA TYR A 8 1.08 7.63 -3.74
C TYR A 8 1.79 6.28 -3.85
N ARG A 9 3.12 6.25 -3.72
CA ARG A 9 3.88 5.00 -3.80
C ARG A 9 3.99 4.35 -2.43
N TYR A 10 3.92 3.03 -2.46
CA TYR A 10 4.08 2.18 -1.29
C TYR A 10 5.21 1.18 -1.55
N ARG A 11 5.93 0.81 -0.48
CA ARG A 11 6.94 -0.24 -0.52
C ARG A 11 6.49 -1.41 0.33
N ILE A 12 6.45 -2.61 -0.27
CA ILE A 12 6.19 -3.84 0.48
C ILE A 12 7.42 -4.17 1.31
N VAL A 13 7.22 -4.37 2.61
CA VAL A 13 8.25 -4.81 3.55
C VAL A 13 8.23 -6.33 3.66
N GLY A 14 7.04 -6.94 3.72
CA GLY A 14 6.89 -8.40 3.77
C GLY A 14 5.47 -8.85 4.12
N LEU A 15 5.32 -10.15 4.35
CA LEU A 15 4.12 -10.76 4.89
C LEU A 15 4.26 -10.99 6.39
N ALA A 16 3.13 -10.95 7.11
CA ALA A 16 3.07 -11.27 8.52
C ALA A 16 1.81 -12.11 8.83
N THR A 17 1.86 -12.86 9.93
CA THR A 17 0.71 -13.58 10.47
C THR A 17 0.15 -12.81 11.65
N HIS A 18 -1.14 -12.44 11.60
CA HIS A 18 -1.83 -11.84 12.74
C HIS A 18 -1.87 -12.85 13.90
N SER A 19 -1.38 -12.49 15.07
CA SER A 19 -1.17 -13.41 16.19
C SER A 19 -2.45 -14.10 16.68
N GLU A 20 -3.53 -13.34 16.76
CA GLU A 20 -4.82 -13.73 17.33
C GLU A 20 -5.70 -14.47 16.32
N THR A 21 -5.77 -13.99 15.08
CA THR A 21 -6.68 -14.52 14.06
C THR A 21 -6.00 -15.46 13.06
N ARG A 22 -4.67 -15.48 13.05
CA ARG A 22 -3.84 -16.17 12.05
C ARG A 22 -4.06 -15.71 10.61
N ALA A 23 -4.74 -14.57 10.40
CA ALA A 23 -4.91 -13.97 9.09
C ALA A 23 -3.56 -13.49 8.53
N GLU A 24 -3.35 -13.66 7.22
CA GLU A 24 -2.17 -13.16 6.54
C GLU A 24 -2.29 -11.66 6.26
N LEU A 25 -1.23 -10.91 6.56
CA LEU A 25 -1.15 -9.46 6.42
C LEU A 25 -0.01 -9.09 5.46
N VAL A 26 -0.25 -8.08 4.63
CA VAL A 26 0.81 -7.35 3.93
C VAL A 26 1.29 -6.21 4.82
N ILE A 27 2.60 -6.16 5.05
CA ILE A 27 3.29 -5.08 5.74
C ILE A 27 3.92 -4.17 4.70
N TYR A 28 3.59 -2.87 4.74
CA TYR A 28 4.04 -1.92 3.72
C TYR A 28 4.21 -0.50 4.28
N GLU A 29 5.05 0.29 3.63
CA GLU A 29 5.34 1.68 3.99
C GLU A 29 4.74 2.67 2.98
N SER A 30 4.29 3.83 3.44
CA SER A 30 3.93 4.95 2.56
C SER A 30 5.14 5.84 2.27
N LEU A 31 5.53 5.96 0.99
CA LEU A 31 6.74 6.68 0.60
C LEU A 31 6.55 8.20 0.45
N TYR A 32 5.37 8.70 0.83
CA TYR A 32 5.00 10.11 0.73
C TYR A 32 4.81 10.79 2.08
N SER A 33 4.76 10.03 3.19
CA SER A 33 4.54 10.58 4.53
C SER A 33 5.65 10.13 5.46
N LYS A 34 6.42 11.10 5.97
CA LYS A 34 7.41 10.88 7.01
C LYS A 34 6.90 11.40 8.35
N ASP A 35 7.27 10.71 9.43
CA ASP A 35 7.04 11.19 10.79
C ASP A 35 8.07 12.26 11.20
N ARG A 36 8.01 12.72 12.45
CA ARG A 36 8.94 13.73 13.00
C ARG A 36 10.39 13.26 13.05
N ALA A 37 10.62 11.94 13.08
CA ALA A 37 11.95 11.33 13.08
C ALA A 37 12.46 11.05 11.65
N GLY A 38 11.67 11.35 10.62
CA GLY A 38 12.04 11.15 9.22
C GLY A 38 11.78 9.75 8.69
N ASN A 39 11.06 8.89 9.42
CA ASN A 39 10.73 7.53 9.03
C ASN A 39 9.43 7.49 8.21
N TYR A 40 9.35 6.59 7.24
CA TYR A 40 8.10 6.32 6.54
C TYR A 40 7.11 5.61 7.46
N LYS A 41 5.83 5.92 7.32
CA LYS A 41 4.78 5.24 8.10
C LYS A 41 4.60 3.80 7.63
N LEU A 42 4.56 2.87 8.59
CA LEU A 42 4.33 1.45 8.38
C LEU A 42 2.87 1.09 8.62
N TYR A 43 2.33 0.21 7.79
CA TYR A 43 0.94 -0.26 7.83
C TYR A 43 0.88 -1.78 7.71
N ALA A 44 -0.16 -2.36 8.31
CA ALA A 44 -0.54 -3.75 8.13
C ALA A 44 -1.96 -3.82 7.56
N ARG A 45 -2.18 -4.66 6.55
CA ARG A 45 -3.51 -4.87 5.96
C ARG A 45 -3.70 -6.35 5.61
N PRO A 46 -4.89 -6.94 5.82
CA PRO A 46 -5.19 -8.29 5.35
C PRO A 46 -4.87 -8.45 3.86
N VAL A 47 -4.24 -9.57 3.49
CA VAL A 47 -3.84 -9.86 2.10
C VAL A 47 -5.03 -9.80 1.15
N GLU A 48 -6.17 -10.36 1.54
CA GLU A 48 -7.41 -10.32 0.76
C GLU A 48 -7.82 -8.88 0.40
N PHE A 49 -7.72 -7.97 1.37
CA PHE A 49 -8.07 -6.56 1.15
C PHE A 49 -6.98 -5.78 0.46
N PHE A 50 -5.74 -6.19 0.57
CA PHE A 50 -4.62 -5.60 -0.16
C PHE A 50 -4.75 -5.92 -1.65
N LEU A 51 -5.07 -7.16 -2.00
CA LEU A 51 -5.25 -7.63 -3.38
C LEU A 51 -6.65 -7.38 -3.95
N SER A 52 -7.50 -6.65 -3.22
CA SER A 52 -8.87 -6.37 -3.66
C SER A 52 -8.90 -5.43 -4.87
N PRO A 53 -9.92 -5.57 -5.76
CA PRO A 53 -10.13 -4.62 -6.85
C PRO A 53 -10.39 -3.22 -6.31
N VAL A 54 -10.14 -2.21 -7.16
CA VAL A 54 -10.57 -0.84 -6.86
C VAL A 54 -12.08 -0.81 -6.74
N ASP A 55 -12.56 -0.17 -5.68
CA ASP A 55 -13.96 0.20 -5.54
C ASP A 55 -14.30 1.29 -6.56
N ARG A 56 -14.85 0.89 -7.70
CA ARG A 56 -15.20 1.80 -8.81
C ARG A 56 -16.44 2.65 -8.54
N GLN A 57 -17.28 2.29 -7.56
CA GLN A 57 -18.38 3.16 -7.15
C GLN A 57 -17.82 4.36 -6.39
N LYS A 58 -16.86 4.11 -5.49
CA LYS A 58 -16.17 5.16 -4.74
C LYS A 58 -15.17 5.96 -5.58
N TYR A 59 -14.50 5.29 -6.54
CA TYR A 59 -13.46 5.88 -7.37
C TYR A 59 -13.72 5.60 -8.88
N PRO A 60 -14.71 6.27 -9.49
CA PRO A 60 -15.18 5.95 -10.84
C PRO A 60 -14.14 6.16 -11.94
N ASN A 61 -13.17 7.07 -11.72
CA ASN A 61 -12.21 7.47 -12.75
C ASN A 61 -10.84 6.79 -12.61
N VAL A 62 -10.66 5.86 -11.66
CA VAL A 62 -9.38 5.18 -11.46
C VAL A 62 -9.18 4.13 -12.54
N LYS A 63 -8.06 4.23 -13.27
CA LYS A 63 -7.69 3.29 -14.34
C LYS A 63 -7.17 1.95 -13.84
N GLN A 64 -6.70 1.91 -12.58
CA GLN A 64 -6.17 0.70 -11.95
C GLN A 64 -7.29 -0.33 -11.76
N ARG A 65 -6.95 -1.60 -11.95
CA ARG A 65 -7.83 -2.74 -11.67
C ARG A 65 -7.83 -3.08 -10.18
N TYR A 66 -6.67 -3.05 -9.55
CA TYR A 66 -6.47 -3.40 -8.14
C TYR A 66 -6.14 -2.17 -7.29
N ARG A 67 -6.46 -2.23 -5.99
CA ARG A 67 -6.13 -1.15 -5.05
C ARG A 67 -4.64 -0.81 -5.03
N PHE A 68 -3.80 -1.83 -5.21
CA PHE A 68 -2.37 -1.68 -5.39
C PHE A 68 -1.96 -2.40 -6.67
N GLU A 69 -1.15 -1.73 -7.48
CA GLU A 69 -0.55 -2.32 -8.68
C GLU A 69 0.96 -2.17 -8.61
N LYS A 70 1.66 -3.22 -9.02
CA LYS A 70 3.11 -3.18 -9.13
C LYS A 70 3.47 -2.17 -10.22
N ILE A 71 4.36 -1.25 -9.89
CA ILE A 71 5.00 -0.35 -10.85
C ILE A 71 6.39 -0.87 -11.14
N ASP A 72 6.81 -0.80 -12.39
CA ASP A 72 8.20 -1.08 -12.74
C ASP A 72 9.09 0.06 -12.24
N SER A 73 10.32 -0.30 -11.87
CA SER A 73 11.32 0.60 -11.29
C SER A 73 12.24 1.17 -12.36
#